data_AF-A0A0B7C2D6-F1
#
_entry.id   AF-A0A0B7C2D6-F1
#
_cell.length_a   1.000
_cell.length_b   1.000
_cell.length_c   1.000
_cell.angle_alpha   90.00
_cell.angle_beta   90.00
_cell.angle_gamma   90.00
#
_symmetry.space_group_name_H-M   'P 1'
#
loop_
_entity.id
_entity.type
_entity.pdbx_description
1 polymer ?
#
loop_
_entity_poly.entity_id
_entity_poly.type
_entity_poly.pdbx_seq_one_letter_code
_entity_poly.pdbx_strand_id
1 'polypeptide(L)'
;IEGFKTLIEKEWLGFGHRFSHRNRQAASTQTSGCAPIFLQFLDIVHQIHHQFPLSFEFNQYFLCYLAYHCVSNRFSTFLMDSELERVQSGWLLEEQQGGTFNSDLFKSSNHVQPHVS
;
A
#
# COMPACT_ATOMS: atom_id res chain seq x y z
N ILE A 1 7.17 3.76 -12.32
CA ILE A 1 6.47 3.09 -11.18
C ILE A 1 6.32 4.06 -10.01
N GLU A 2 7.32 4.92 -9.78
CA GLU A 2 7.35 5.90 -8.68
C GLU A 2 6.12 6.80 -8.57
N GLY A 3 5.51 7.20 -9.70
CA GLY A 3 4.28 8.00 -9.68
C GLY A 3 3.11 7.29 -8.97
N PHE A 4 2.96 5.99 -9.19
CA PHE A 4 1.90 5.20 -8.53
C PHE A 4 2.19 4.95 -7.06
N LYS A 5 3.46 4.73 -6.70
CA LYS A 5 3.90 4.65 -5.29
C LYS A 5 3.56 5.96 -4.56
N THR A 6 3.94 7.10 -5.15
CA THR A 6 3.63 8.44 -4.63
C THR A 6 2.12 8.64 -4.44
N LEU A 7 1.31 8.16 -5.39
CA LEU A 7 -0.15 8.24 -5.28
C LEU A 7 -0.68 7.43 -4.09
N ILE A 8 -0.17 6.21 -3.85
CA ILE A 8 -0.53 5.43 -2.66
C ILE A 8 -0.11 6.15 -1.38
N GLU A 9 1.12 6.65 -1.34
CA GLU A 9 1.66 7.36 -0.18
C GLU A 9 0.84 8.59 0.19
N LYS A 10 0.49 9.42 -0.79
CA LYS A 10 -0.23 10.67 -0.52
C LYS A 10 -1.72 10.44 -0.33
N GLU A 11 -2.35 9.73 -1.27
CA GLU A 11 -3.81 9.66 -1.35
C GLU A 11 -4.41 8.64 -0.36
N TRP A 12 -3.67 7.59 -0.04
CA TRP A 12 -4.16 6.53 0.84
C TRP A 12 -3.54 6.62 2.23
N LEU A 13 -2.22 6.78 2.33
CA LEU A 13 -1.54 6.81 3.63
C LEU A 13 -1.60 8.19 4.27
N GLY A 14 -1.25 9.24 3.53
CA GLY A 14 -1.23 10.62 4.01
C GLY A 14 -2.62 11.15 4.40
N PHE A 15 -3.65 10.88 3.59
CA PHE A 15 -5.03 11.27 3.95
C PHE A 15 -5.72 10.34 4.96
N GLY A 16 -5.01 9.35 5.53
CA GLY A 16 -5.51 8.55 6.66
C GLY A 16 -6.58 7.52 6.27
N HIS A 17 -6.36 6.79 5.18
CA HIS A 17 -7.18 5.60 4.93
C HIS A 17 -7.02 4.61 6.08
N ARG A 18 -8.16 4.15 6.62
CA ARG A 18 -8.24 3.32 7.81
C ARG A 18 -7.92 1.85 7.53
N PHE A 19 -6.67 1.55 7.17
CA PHE A 19 -6.24 0.20 6.78
C PHE A 19 -6.51 -0.83 7.87
N SER A 20 -6.23 -0.54 9.14
CA SER A 20 -6.46 -1.51 10.23
C SER A 20 -7.94 -1.80 10.48
N HIS A 21 -8.80 -0.78 10.40
CA HIS A 21 -10.24 -0.99 10.48
C HIS A 21 -10.79 -1.75 9.27
N ARG A 22 -10.34 -1.43 8.05
CA ARG A 22 -10.88 -2.01 6.82
C ARG A 22 -10.37 -3.42 6.55
N ASN A 23 -9.15 -3.75 6.98
CA ASN A 23 -8.53 -5.07 6.79
C ASN A 23 -8.74 -6.02 7.98
N ARG A 24 -9.59 -5.67 8.96
CA ARG A 24 -9.84 -6.45 10.18
C ARG A 24 -8.56 -6.83 10.95
N GLN A 25 -7.60 -5.90 11.02
CA GLN A 25 -6.30 -6.18 11.65
C GLN A 25 -6.40 -6.31 13.19
N ALA A 26 -7.52 -5.90 13.81
CA ALA A 26 -7.75 -6.02 15.24
C ALA A 26 -9.08 -6.71 15.56
N ALA A 27 -9.11 -7.51 16.63
CA ALA A 27 -10.33 -8.21 17.07
C ALA A 27 -11.49 -7.26 17.40
N SER A 28 -11.18 -6.01 17.78
CA SER A 28 -12.14 -4.94 18.07
C SER A 28 -12.82 -4.38 16.81
N THR A 29 -12.26 -4.57 15.61
CA THR A 29 -12.83 -4.05 14.35
C THR A 29 -13.79 -5.03 13.67
N GLN A 30 -14.03 -6.19 14.29
CA GLN A 30 -14.93 -7.22 13.74
C GLN A 30 -16.41 -6.81 13.70
N THR A 31 -16.82 -5.84 14.53
CA THR A 31 -18.21 -5.37 14.65
C THR A 31 -18.53 -4.16 13.75
N SER A 32 -17.52 -3.55 13.13
CA SER A 32 -17.67 -2.38 12.26
C SER A 32 -17.34 -2.74 10.81
N GLY A 33 -18.03 -2.10 9.86
CA GLY A 33 -18.08 -2.48 8.45
C GLY A 33 -16.69 -2.67 7.81
N CYS A 34 -16.30 -3.93 7.64
CA CYS A 34 -15.16 -4.32 6.82
C CYS A 34 -15.55 -4.12 5.36
N ALA A 35 -14.84 -3.23 4.67
CA ALA A 35 -14.97 -3.03 3.24
C ALA A 35 -13.54 -2.98 2.65
N PRO A 36 -13.20 -3.85 1.69
CA PRO A 36 -11.85 -3.95 1.14
C PRO A 36 -11.59 -2.83 0.12
N ILE A 37 -11.74 -1.56 0.54
CA ILE A 37 -11.77 -0.39 -0.36
C ILE A 37 -10.45 -0.23 -1.12
N PHE A 38 -9.30 -0.43 -0.47
CA PHE A 38 -8.02 -0.38 -1.18
C PHE A 38 -7.85 -1.52 -2.18
N LEU A 39 -8.33 -2.73 -1.86
CA LEU A 39 -8.29 -3.85 -2.81
C LEU A 39 -9.24 -3.60 -4.00
N GLN A 40 -10.39 -2.97 -3.77
CA GLN A 40 -11.29 -2.55 -4.84
C GLN A 40 -10.64 -1.51 -5.75
N PHE A 41 -9.89 -0.55 -5.19
CA PHE A 41 -9.08 0.38 -5.97
C PHE A 41 -8.04 -0.36 -6.82
N LEU A 42 -7.28 -1.29 -6.25
CA LEU A 42 -6.28 -2.06 -7.01
C LEU A 42 -6.93 -2.93 -8.10
N ASP A 43 -8.11 -3.49 -7.85
CA ASP A 43 -8.87 -4.24 -8.85
C ASP A 43 -9.29 -3.34 -10.03
N ILE A 44 -9.78 -2.13 -9.75
CA ILE A 44 -10.10 -1.14 -10.80
C ILE A 44 -8.84 -0.79 -11.60
N VAL A 45 -7.70 -0.55 -10.94
CA VAL A 45 -6.43 -0.28 -11.63
C VAL A 45 -5.99 -1.47 -12.50
N HIS A 46 -6.18 -2.70 -12.02
CA HIS A 46 -5.90 -3.92 -12.79
C HIS A 46 -6.78 -4.01 -14.04
N GLN A 47 -8.07 -3.70 -13.93
CA GLN A 47 -8.99 -3.67 -15.08
C GLN A 47 -8.58 -2.60 -16.11
N ILE A 48 -8.19 -1.41 -15.67
CA ILE A 48 -7.70 -0.34 -16.57
C ILE A 48 -6.38 -0.74 -17.22
N HIS A 49 -5.46 -1.35 -16.46
CA HIS A 49 -4.19 -1.87 -16.98
C HIS A 49 -4.41 -2.91 -18.08
N HIS A 50 -5.36 -3.83 -17.89
CA HIS A 50 -5.74 -4.81 -18.91
C HIS A 50 -6.30 -4.16 -20.19
N GLN A 51 -7.04 -3.07 -20.07
CA GLN A 51 -7.57 -2.33 -21.24
C GLN A 51 -6.48 -1.53 -21.97
N PHE A 52 -5.47 -1.03 -21.24
CA PHE A 52 -4.40 -0.20 -21.78
C PHE A 52 -3.00 -0.67 -21.36
N PRO A 53 -2.52 -1.81 -21.90
CA PRO A 53 -1.28 -2.45 -21.42
C PRO A 53 -0.01 -1.59 -21.55
N LEU A 54 0.01 -0.63 -22.49
CA LEU A 54 1.15 0.25 -22.74
C LEU A 54 1.07 1.60 -21.98
N SER A 55 -0.02 1.87 -21.27
CA SER A 55 -0.23 3.13 -20.55
C SER A 55 0.38 3.13 -19.14
N PHE A 56 0.87 1.99 -18.67
CA PHE A 56 1.44 1.83 -17.33
C PHE A 56 2.86 1.29 -17.39
N GLU A 57 3.74 1.88 -16.58
CA GLU A 57 5.14 1.46 -16.48
C GLU A 57 5.32 0.19 -15.62
N PHE A 58 4.36 -0.13 -14.75
CA PHE A 58 4.37 -1.34 -13.94
C PHE A 58 3.56 -2.47 -14.60
N ASN A 59 3.86 -3.72 -14.23
CA ASN A 59 3.13 -4.90 -14.68
C ASN A 59 2.00 -5.27 -13.70
N GLN A 60 1.16 -6.24 -14.09
CA GLN A 60 0.06 -6.71 -13.26
C GLN A 60 0.54 -7.37 -11.95
N TYR A 61 1.73 -7.99 -11.95
CA TYR A 61 2.31 -8.59 -10.74
C TYR A 61 2.50 -7.55 -9.64
N PHE A 62 2.93 -6.33 -9.98
CA PHE A 62 3.09 -5.25 -9.01
C PHE A 62 1.78 -4.94 -8.26
N LEU A 63 0.63 -4.98 -8.93
CA LEU A 63 -0.67 -4.79 -8.29
C LEU A 63 -1.00 -5.97 -7.35
N CYS A 64 -0.73 -7.21 -7.76
CA CYS A 64 -0.89 -8.39 -6.91
C CYS A 64 0.03 -8.33 -5.67
N TYR A 65 1.27 -7.87 -5.83
CA TYR A 65 2.23 -7.68 -4.76
C TYR A 65 1.71 -6.67 -3.72
N LEU A 66 1.17 -5.53 -4.16
CA LEU A 66 0.54 -4.55 -3.28
C LEU A 66 -0.68 -5.12 -2.57
N ALA A 67 -1.55 -5.83 -3.29
CA ALA A 67 -2.75 -6.45 -2.71
C ALA A 67 -2.40 -7.47 -1.62
N TYR A 68 -1.41 -8.33 -1.88
CA TYR A 68 -0.91 -9.29 -0.90
C TYR A 68 -0.33 -8.59 0.33
N HIS A 69 0.50 -7.56 0.13
CA HIS A 69 1.13 -6.87 1.26
C HIS A 69 0.18 -5.97 2.05
N CYS A 70 -0.93 -5.52 1.47
CA CYS A 70 -2.03 -4.85 2.17
C CYS A 70 -2.66 -5.74 3.26
N VAL A 71 -2.76 -7.05 3.01
CA VAL A 71 -3.43 -7.98 3.94
C VAL A 71 -2.46 -8.82 4.78
N SER A 72 -1.24 -9.03 4.31
CA SER A 72 -0.27 -9.93 4.96
C SER A 72 0.28 -9.40 6.29
N ASN A 73 0.17 -8.09 6.55
CA ASN A 73 0.82 -7.40 7.67
C ASN A 73 2.35 -7.59 7.74
N ARG A 74 2.98 -8.01 6.64
CA ARG A 74 4.44 -8.25 6.58
C ARG A 74 5.26 -6.96 6.56
N PHE A 75 4.66 -5.90 6.03
CA PHE A 75 5.22 -4.56 6.04
C PHE A 75 4.27 -3.63 6.77
N SER A 76 4.82 -2.61 7.42
CA SER A 76 4.05 -1.62 8.17
C SER A 76 3.34 -0.58 7.32
N THR A 77 3.65 -0.54 6.03
CA THR A 77 3.05 0.37 5.05
C THR A 77 1.54 0.43 5.15
N PHE A 78 0.86 -0.69 5.40
CA PHE A 78 -0.60 -0.75 5.49
C PHE A 78 -1.12 -1.06 6.91
N LEU A 79 -0.35 -0.71 7.95
CA LEU A 79 -0.77 -0.83 9.36
C LEU A 79 -1.23 0.51 9.91
N MET A 80 -2.18 0.51 10.85
CA MET A 80 -2.78 1.69 11.50
C MET A 80 -3.65 2.54 10.56
N ASP A 81 -4.42 3.45 11.15
CA ASP A 81 -5.49 4.14 10.45
C ASP A 81 -5.20 5.60 10.15
N SER A 82 -4.20 6.19 10.79
CA SER A 82 -3.80 7.58 10.57
C SER A 82 -2.29 7.74 10.54
N GLU A 83 -1.81 8.80 9.89
CA GLU A 83 -0.41 9.22 9.96
C GLU A 83 0.01 9.50 11.40
N LEU A 84 -0.86 10.11 12.21
CA LEU A 84 -0.59 10.39 13.62
C LEU A 84 -0.32 9.12 14.44
N GLU A 85 -1.13 8.07 14.27
CA GLU A 85 -0.90 6.79 14.96
C GLU A 85 0.45 6.18 14.57
N ARG A 86 0.80 6.30 13.29
CA ARG A 86 2.07 5.80 12.75
C ARG A 86 3.27 6.58 13.30
N VAL A 87 3.14 7.90 13.44
CA VAL A 87 4.11 8.77 14.13
C VAL A 87 4.32 8.29 15.57
N GLN A 88 3.22 8.15 16.31
CA GLN A 88 3.23 7.88 17.75
C GLN A 88 3.75 6.49 18.12
N SER A 89 3.55 5.51 17.24
CA SER A 89 4.00 4.13 17.45
C SER A 89 5.50 3.93 17.22
N GLY A 90 6.26 5.01 17.02
CA GLY A 90 7.71 4.97 16.90
C GLY A 90 8.22 4.55 15.52
N TRP A 91 7.33 4.36 14.54
CA TRP A 91 7.72 4.13 13.14
C TRP A 91 8.37 5.36 12.49
N LEU A 92 8.37 6.51 13.17
CA LEU A 92 9.09 7.73 12.79
C LEU A 92 10.40 7.99 13.57
N LEU A 93 10.76 7.18 14.58
CA LEU A 93 11.93 7.48 15.42
C LEU A 93 13.25 6.91 14.90
N GLU A 94 13.26 6.20 13.76
CA GLU A 94 14.49 5.83 13.04
C GLU A 94 14.83 6.85 11.92
N GLU A 95 14.56 8.13 12.13
CA GLU A 95 14.83 9.23 11.19
C GLU A 95 16.12 10.01 11.53
N GLN A 96 17.29 9.36 11.47
CA GLN A 96 18.56 10.08 11.20
C GLN A 96 19.14 9.83 9.79
N GLN A 97 18.45 9.08 8.92
CA GLN A 97 18.86 8.91 7.52
C GLN A 97 17.66 8.96 6.57
N GLY A 98 17.08 10.15 6.38
CA GLY A 98 16.45 10.61 5.13
C GLY A 98 15.64 9.62 4.27
N GLY A 99 14.88 8.71 4.87
CA GLY A 99 14.09 7.69 4.17
C GLY A 99 12.61 7.89 4.41
N THR A 100 11.84 8.12 3.34
CA THR A 100 10.39 8.25 3.40
C THR A 100 9.72 7.01 4.01
N PHE A 101 8.70 7.26 4.83
CA PHE A 101 7.82 6.40 5.62
C PHE A 101 7.49 4.96 5.11
N ASN A 102 7.58 4.68 3.80
CA ASN A 102 7.18 3.40 3.19
C ASN A 102 8.31 2.69 2.43
N SER A 103 9.54 3.09 2.72
CA SER A 103 10.64 2.73 1.84
C SER A 103 10.85 1.21 1.75
N ASP A 104 10.62 0.40 2.78
CA ASP A 104 10.98 -1.03 2.68
C ASP A 104 10.09 -1.85 1.76
N LEU A 105 8.77 -1.64 1.78
CA LEU A 105 7.86 -2.29 0.83
C LEU A 105 8.19 -1.84 -0.61
N PHE A 106 8.35 -0.53 -0.80
CA PHE A 106 8.56 0.06 -2.12
C PHE A 106 9.99 -0.17 -2.65
N LYS A 107 11.01 -0.25 -1.79
CA LYS A 107 12.38 -0.68 -2.09
C LYS A 107 12.40 -2.17 -2.42
N SER A 108 11.71 -3.00 -1.65
CA SER A 108 11.55 -4.43 -1.92
C SER A 108 10.88 -4.68 -3.27
N SER A 109 9.87 -3.88 -3.62
CA SER A 109 9.19 -3.98 -4.92
C SER A 109 10.09 -3.68 -6.14
N ASN A 110 11.23 -3.00 -5.95
CA ASN A 110 12.17 -2.75 -7.06
C ASN A 110 12.88 -4.03 -7.51
N HIS A 111 12.99 -5.03 -6.63
CA HIS A 111 13.65 -6.32 -6.91
C HIS A 111 12.68 -7.36 -7.50
N VAL A 112 11.40 -7.03 -7.58
CA VAL A 112 10.33 -7.91 -8.08
C VAL A 112 10.31 -7.96 -9.63
N GLN A 113 11.11 -7.15 -10.32
CA GLN A 113 11.18 -7.12 -11.78
C GLN A 113 12.20 -8.12 -12.33
N PRO A 114 11.74 -9.13 -13.10
CA PRO A 114 12.37 -9.39 -14.39
C PRO A 114 11.34 -9.54 -15.53
N HIS A 115 11.80 -9.12 -16.71
CA HIS A 115 11.22 -9.25 -18.05
C HIS A 115 9.88 -8.54 -18.34
N VAL A 116 10.03 -7.38 -18.97
CA VAL A 116 9.20 -6.91 -20.08
C VAL A 116 8.95 -8.09 -21.06
N SER A 117 7.67 -8.35 -21.36
CA SER A 117 7.26 -9.18 -22.50
C SER A 117 7.58 -8.50 -23.82
#